data_AF-A0A1G6LX29-F1
#
_entry.id   AF-A0A1G6LX29-F1
#
_cell.length_a   1.000
_cell.length_b   1.000
_cell.length_c   1.000
_cell.angle_alpha   90.00
_cell.angle_beta   90.00
_cell.angle_gamma   90.00
#
_symmetry.space_group_name_H-M   'P 1'
#
loop_
_entity.id
_entity.type
_entity.pdbx_description
1 polymer ?
#
loop_
_entity_poly.entity_id
_entity_poly.type
_entity_poly.pdbx_seq_one_letter_code
_entity_poly.pdbx_strand_id
1 'polypeptide(L)'
;MLIRARHTIWISLLILAYLFALVAVPVVLFLLLTYPDREPLVCDRPVMTFANTEYRIELCFRVNFDHGEERGRLRVYAINRNSLLAQRDFLILRDSRLGEIEYLDTGIRYTDATKTQNIDLPEEKFLQFPPTRWDWLTANLVRLTYDP
;
A
#
# COMPACT_ATOMS: atom_id res chain seq x y z
N MET A 1 -14.15 1.09 56.30
CA MET A 1 -13.82 2.01 55.18
C MET A 1 -13.02 1.34 54.05
N LEU A 2 -12.04 0.48 54.33
CA LEU A 2 -11.22 -0.20 53.29
C LEU A 2 -12.00 -1.03 52.25
N ILE A 3 -13.08 -1.71 52.63
CA ILE A 3 -13.86 -2.58 51.73
C ILE A 3 -14.58 -1.76 50.65
N ARG A 4 -15.14 -0.59 51.00
CA ARG A 4 -15.79 0.32 50.04
C ARG A 4 -14.80 0.89 49.03
N ALA A 5 -13.61 1.29 49.48
CA ALA A 5 -12.55 1.80 48.60
C ALA A 5 -12.05 0.74 47.61
N ARG A 6 -11.92 -0.51 48.07
CA ARG A 6 -11.58 -1.64 47.20
C ARG A 6 -12.67 -1.84 46.14
N HIS A 7 -13.95 -1.89 46.52
CA HIS A 7 -15.06 -2.05 45.57
C HIS A 7 -15.13 -0.96 44.50
N THR A 8 -14.93 0.31 44.85
CA THR A 8 -14.89 1.40 43.86
C THR A 8 -13.73 1.27 42.89
N ILE A 9 -12.53 0.87 43.35
CA ILE A 9 -11.38 0.64 42.48
C ILE A 9 -11.65 -0.49 41.48
N TRP A 10 -12.25 -1.60 41.94
CA TRP A 10 -12.61 -2.72 41.06
C TRP A 10 -13.65 -2.32 40.00
N ILE A 11 -14.66 -1.53 40.39
CA ILE A 11 -15.69 -1.04 39.46
C ILE A 11 -15.06 -0.07 38.43
N SER A 12 -14.21 0.85 38.86
CA SER A 12 -13.53 1.79 37.95
C SER A 12 -12.61 1.07 36.97
N LEU A 13 -11.88 0.03 37.40
CA LEU A 13 -11.06 -0.80 36.51
C LEU A 13 -11.89 -1.56 35.49
N LEU A 14 -13.03 -2.11 35.89
CA LEU A 14 -13.95 -2.79 34.97
C LEU A 14 -14.55 -1.84 33.95
N ILE A 15 -14.94 -0.63 34.36
CA ILE A 15 -15.44 0.41 33.45
C ILE A 15 -14.33 0.82 32.47
N LEU A 16 -13.10 1.04 32.94
CA LEU A 16 -11.97 1.43 32.08
C LEU A 16 -11.64 0.32 31.07
N ALA A 17 -11.59 -0.94 31.53
CA ALA A 17 -11.34 -2.09 30.66
C ALA A 17 -12.47 -2.27 29.63
N TYR A 18 -13.72 -2.04 30.03
CA TYR A 18 -14.87 -2.08 29.13
C TYR A 18 -14.79 -0.98 28.06
N LEU A 19 -14.50 0.27 28.45
CA LEU A 19 -14.33 1.39 27.52
C LEU A 19 -13.15 1.15 26.56
N PHE A 20 -12.04 0.61 27.06
CA PHE A 20 -10.90 0.25 26.23
C PHE A 20 -11.27 -0.84 25.23
N ALA A 21 -11.96 -1.90 25.65
CA ALA A 21 -12.44 -2.95 24.76
C ALA A 21 -13.41 -2.41 23.70
N LEU A 22 -14.29 -1.47 24.06
CA LEU A 22 -15.26 -0.85 23.16
C LEU A 22 -14.59 -0.09 22.00
N VAL A 23 -13.39 0.46 22.22
CA VAL A 23 -12.62 1.15 21.17
C VAL A 23 -11.64 0.19 20.48
N ALA A 24 -10.91 -0.62 21.24
CA ALA A 24 -9.87 -1.49 20.73
C ALA A 24 -10.44 -2.63 19.88
N VAL A 25 -11.56 -3.24 20.27
CA VAL A 25 -12.13 -4.39 19.55
C VAL A 25 -12.56 -4.02 18.13
N PRO A 26 -13.34 -2.94 17.89
CA PRO A 26 -13.66 -2.51 16.53
C PRO A 26 -12.43 -2.16 15.69
N VAL A 27 -11.42 -1.53 16.28
CA VAL A 27 -10.16 -1.20 15.58
C VAL A 27 -9.39 -2.45 15.19
N VAL A 28 -9.25 -3.42 16.10
CA VAL A 28 -8.58 -4.70 15.82
C VAL A 28 -9.36 -5.50 14.78
N LEU A 29 -10.69 -5.54 14.87
CA LEU A 29 -11.54 -6.20 13.86
C LEU A 29 -11.43 -5.51 12.51
N PHE A 30 -11.44 -4.18 12.48
CA PHE A 30 -11.23 -3.42 11.25
C PHE A 30 -9.88 -3.74 10.63
N LEU A 31 -8.80 -3.76 11.42
CA LEU A 31 -7.47 -4.15 10.95
C LEU A 31 -7.46 -5.61 10.45
N LEU A 32 -8.03 -6.57 11.19
CA LEU A 32 -8.07 -7.97 10.74
C LEU A 32 -8.87 -8.15 9.44
N LEU A 33 -9.97 -7.42 9.27
CA LEU A 33 -10.83 -7.52 8.09
C LEU A 33 -10.28 -6.75 6.89
N THR A 34 -9.50 -5.69 7.10
CA THR A 34 -8.87 -4.89 6.03
C THR A 34 -7.46 -5.36 5.65
N TYR A 35 -6.85 -6.22 6.47
CA TYR A 35 -5.56 -6.87 6.17
C TYR A 35 -5.71 -8.37 5.80
N PRO A 36 -6.57 -8.79 4.85
CA PRO A 36 -6.74 -10.22 4.59
C PRO A 36 -5.55 -10.88 3.88
N ASP A 37 -4.64 -10.14 3.24
CA ASP A 37 -3.64 -10.77 2.37
C ASP A 37 -2.20 -10.36 2.69
N ARG A 38 -1.54 -11.19 3.49
CA ARG A 38 -0.08 -11.35 3.46
C ARG A 38 0.30 -12.49 2.51
N GLU A 39 -0.28 -12.50 1.31
CA GLU A 39 0.23 -13.38 0.28
C GLU A 39 1.66 -12.95 -0.09
N PRO A 40 2.57 -13.91 -0.34
CA PRO A 40 3.94 -13.59 -0.69
C PRO A 40 3.96 -12.79 -2.00
N LEU A 41 4.31 -11.51 -1.90
CA LEU A 41 4.59 -10.68 -3.05
C LEU A 41 5.91 -11.14 -3.68
N VAL A 42 5.91 -11.45 -4.97
CA VAL A 42 7.15 -11.59 -5.72
C VAL A 42 7.59 -10.17 -6.07
N CYS A 43 8.68 -9.73 -5.45
CA CYS A 43 9.19 -8.37 -5.59
C CYS A 43 10.55 -8.35 -6.27
N ASP A 44 10.61 -7.71 -7.42
CA ASP A 44 11.86 -7.34 -8.06
C ASP A 44 12.30 -5.97 -7.57
N ARG A 45 13.60 -5.82 -7.25
CA ARG A 45 14.19 -4.57 -6.74
C ARG A 45 15.38 -4.05 -7.57
N PRO A 46 15.24 -3.86 -8.90
CA PRO A 46 16.33 -3.37 -9.73
C PRO A 46 16.74 -1.93 -9.40
N VAL A 47 17.99 -1.60 -9.72
CA VAL A 47 18.48 -0.22 -9.80
C VAL A 47 18.38 0.20 -11.26
N MET A 48 17.75 1.35 -11.50
CA MET A 48 17.50 1.89 -12.83
C MET A 48 17.86 3.38 -12.87
N THR A 49 18.24 3.86 -14.05
CA THR A 49 18.56 5.27 -14.27
C THR A 49 17.42 5.93 -15.03
N PHE A 50 16.92 7.05 -14.51
CA PHE A 50 15.92 7.91 -15.15
C PHE A 50 16.44 9.34 -15.13
N ALA A 51 16.43 10.02 -16.29
CA ALA A 51 16.91 11.40 -16.41
C ALA A 51 18.30 11.61 -15.74
N ASN A 52 19.25 10.73 -16.02
CA ASN A 52 20.61 10.71 -15.46
C ASN A 52 20.71 10.56 -13.92
N THR A 53 19.65 10.14 -13.24
CA THR A 53 19.65 9.87 -11.80
C THR A 53 19.30 8.42 -11.53
N GLU A 54 20.05 7.76 -10.64
CA GLU A 54 19.77 6.39 -10.23
C GLU A 54 18.67 6.31 -9.16
N TYR A 55 17.77 5.36 -9.35
CA TYR A 55 16.69 5.05 -8.44
C TYR A 55 16.64 3.54 -8.20
N ARG A 56 16.19 3.15 -7.01
CA ARG A 56 15.82 1.77 -6.74
C ARG A 56 14.33 1.61 -6.95
N ILE A 57 13.95 0.77 -7.89
CA ILE A 57 12.57 0.49 -8.24
C ILE A 57 12.20 -0.84 -7.60
N GLU A 58 11.17 -0.86 -6.78
CA GLU A 58 10.56 -2.09 -6.27
C GLU A 58 9.25 -2.29 -7.00
N LEU A 59 9.14 -3.43 -7.69
CA LEU A 59 7.92 -3.84 -8.36
C LEU A 59 7.50 -5.18 -7.79
N CYS A 60 6.36 -5.19 -7.10
CA CYS A 60 5.81 -6.36 -6.44
C CYS A 60 4.50 -6.75 -7.11
N PHE A 61 4.31 -8.03 -7.39
CA PHE A 61 3.03 -8.56 -7.86
C PHE A 61 2.46 -9.57 -6.87
N ARG A 62 1.14 -9.49 -6.66
CA ARG A 62 0.39 -10.61 -6.09
C ARG A 62 0.04 -11.55 -7.22
N VAL A 63 0.58 -12.75 -7.13
CA VAL A 63 0.33 -13.78 -8.13
C VAL A 63 -0.93 -14.55 -7.72
N ASN A 64 -2.11 -13.96 -7.99
CA ASN A 64 -3.37 -14.66 -7.83
C ASN A 64 -3.78 -15.24 -9.18
N PHE A 65 -3.50 -16.54 -9.37
CA PHE A 65 -3.69 -17.23 -10.65
C PHE A 65 -5.14 -17.51 -11.01
N ASP A 66 -6.08 -17.35 -10.07
CA ASP A 66 -7.45 -17.85 -10.22
C ASP A 66 -8.40 -16.85 -10.92
N HIS A 67 -8.00 -15.58 -11.06
CA HIS A 67 -8.91 -14.52 -11.50
C HIS A 67 -8.47 -13.71 -12.72
N GLY A 68 -7.31 -14.02 -13.33
CA GLY A 68 -6.82 -13.27 -14.50
C GLY A 68 -6.46 -11.80 -14.21
N GLU A 69 -6.42 -11.43 -12.92
CA GLU A 69 -6.06 -10.11 -12.42
C GLU A 69 -4.77 -10.20 -11.60
N GLU A 70 -3.83 -9.29 -11.87
CA GLU A 70 -2.58 -9.18 -11.14
C GLU A 70 -2.52 -7.83 -10.43
N ARG A 71 -2.51 -7.85 -9.09
CA ARG A 71 -2.33 -6.63 -8.29
C ARG A 71 -0.85 -6.31 -8.21
N GLY A 72 -0.47 -5.18 -8.77
CA GLY A 72 0.88 -4.67 -8.77
C GLY A 72 1.07 -3.55 -7.75
N ARG A 73 2.27 -3.48 -7.18
CA ARG A 73 2.75 -2.35 -6.39
C ARG A 73 4.11 -1.91 -6.92
N LEU A 74 4.18 -0.64 -7.28
CA LEU A 74 5.40 0.03 -7.69
C LEU A 74 5.83 1.01 -6.60
N ARG A 75 7.05 0.86 -6.09
CA ARG A 75 7.68 1.81 -5.17
C ARG A 75 9.00 2.31 -5.75
N VAL A 76 9.24 3.60 -5.59
CA VAL A 76 10.47 4.26 -6.05
C VAL A 76 11.22 4.77 -4.85
N TYR A 77 12.49 4.39 -4.74
CA TYR A 77 13.37 4.78 -3.65
C TYR A 77 14.57 5.58 -4.17
N ALA A 78 15.02 6.53 -3.35
CA ALA A 78 16.32 7.15 -3.57
C ALA A 78 17.43 6.12 -3.32
N ILE A 79 18.37 5.99 -4.26
CA ILE A 79 19.45 4.99 -4.20
C ILE A 79 20.30 5.12 -2.91
N ASN A 80 20.60 6.35 -2.49
CA ASN A 80 21.54 6.64 -1.40
C ASN A 80 20.94 6.54 0.01
N ARG A 81 19.62 6.70 0.15
CA ARG A 81 18.95 6.85 1.46
C ARG A 81 17.87 5.82 1.72
N ASN A 82 17.61 4.93 0.75
CA ASN A 82 16.48 4.00 0.76
C ASN A 82 15.15 4.68 1.14
N SER A 83 15.03 5.98 0.83
CA SER A 83 13.87 6.79 1.19
C SER A 83 12.81 6.63 0.12
N LEU A 84 11.58 6.31 0.52
CA LEU A 84 10.44 6.18 -0.38
C LEU A 84 10.10 7.55 -1.00
N LEU A 85 10.17 7.63 -2.33
CA LEU A 85 9.90 8.83 -3.14
C LEU A 85 8.52 8.79 -3.79
N ALA A 86 8.05 7.61 -4.19
CA ALA A 86 6.73 7.41 -4.76
C ALA A 86 6.25 5.99 -4.52
N GLN A 87 4.93 5.80 -4.45
CA GLN A 87 4.26 4.50 -4.41
C GLN A 87 3.02 4.55 -5.28
N ARG A 88 2.76 3.47 -6.03
CA ARG A 88 1.54 3.24 -6.80
C ARG A 88 1.10 1.80 -6.58
N ASP A 89 -0.17 1.63 -6.22
CA ASP A 89 -0.84 0.34 -6.21
C ASP A 89 -1.79 0.36 -7.41
N PHE A 90 -1.78 -0.70 -8.23
CA PHE A 90 -2.53 -0.77 -9.49
C PHE A 90 -2.95 -2.21 -9.79
N LEU A 91 -3.89 -2.36 -10.73
CA LEU A 91 -4.39 -3.66 -11.18
C LEU A 91 -4.06 -3.85 -12.67
N ILE A 92 -3.43 -4.97 -13.02
CA ILE A 92 -3.20 -5.40 -14.39
C ILE A 92 -4.17 -6.52 -14.74
N LEU A 93 -4.77 -6.46 -15.93
CA LEU A 93 -5.58 -7.55 -16.48
C LEU A 93 -4.69 -8.38 -17.41
N ARG A 94 -4.46 -9.66 -17.06
CA ARG A 94 -3.48 -10.54 -17.71
C ARG A 94 -3.78 -10.81 -19.19
N ASP A 95 -5.05 -10.76 -19.57
CA ASP A 95 -5.52 -10.96 -20.95
C ASP A 95 -5.72 -9.66 -21.73
N SER A 96 -5.46 -8.50 -21.12
CA SER A 96 -5.47 -7.23 -21.84
C SER A 96 -4.13 -7.02 -22.55
N ARG A 97 -4.16 -6.58 -23.82
CA ARG A 97 -2.96 -6.16 -24.59
C ARG A 97 -2.21 -4.97 -23.96
N LEU A 98 -2.68 -4.49 -22.81
CA LEU A 98 -2.29 -3.26 -22.14
C LEU A 98 -1.45 -3.55 -20.88
N GLY A 99 -1.18 -4.81 -20.53
CA GLY A 99 -0.52 -5.19 -19.28
C GLY A 99 1.01 -5.01 -19.20
N GLU A 100 1.64 -4.25 -20.11
CA GLU A 100 3.09 -4.04 -20.06
C GLU A 100 3.45 -2.81 -19.21
N ILE A 101 4.33 -3.02 -18.22
CA ILE A 101 5.05 -1.93 -17.56
C ILE A 101 6.22 -1.57 -18.45
N GLU A 102 6.26 -0.32 -18.90
CA GLU A 102 7.30 0.19 -19.77
C GLU A 102 8.16 1.23 -19.03
N TYR A 103 9.47 1.05 -19.14
CA TYR A 103 10.46 1.94 -18.56
C TYR A 103 10.99 2.89 -19.63
N LEU A 104 10.62 4.16 -19.54
CA LEU A 104 11.06 5.26 -20.41
C LEU A 104 12.09 6.12 -19.69
N ASP A 105 12.94 6.87 -20.41
CA ASP A 105 13.97 7.71 -19.78
C ASP A 105 13.39 8.77 -18.82
N THR A 106 12.17 9.26 -19.11
CA THR A 106 11.46 10.26 -18.30
C THR A 106 10.54 9.67 -17.25
N GLY A 107 10.34 8.34 -17.23
CA GLY A 107 9.56 7.68 -16.21
C GLY A 107 8.96 6.33 -16.57
N ILE A 108 7.96 5.90 -15.81
CA ILE A 108 7.39 4.55 -15.91
C ILE A 108 5.95 4.64 -16.38
N ARG A 109 5.64 4.00 -17.50
CA ARG A 109 4.28 3.85 -18.01
C ARG A 109 3.72 2.49 -17.56
N TYR A 110 2.50 2.49 -17.07
CA TYR A 110 1.81 1.30 -16.59
C TYR A 110 0.30 1.46 -16.77
N THR A 111 -0.43 0.37 -16.73
CA THR A 111 -1.89 0.39 -16.80
C THR A 111 -2.52 0.08 -15.47
N ASP A 112 -3.62 0.76 -15.19
CA ASP A 112 -4.36 0.61 -13.95
C ASP A 112 -5.85 0.34 -14.23
N ALA A 113 -6.28 -0.87 -13.89
CA ALA A 113 -7.66 -1.33 -14.01
C ALA A 113 -8.48 -1.15 -12.72
N THR A 114 -7.97 -0.43 -11.70
CA THR A 114 -8.71 -0.24 -10.43
C THR A 114 -9.99 0.59 -10.56
N LYS A 115 -10.09 1.47 -11.57
CA LYS A 115 -11.29 2.29 -11.82
C LYS A 115 -12.35 1.52 -12.61
N THR A 116 -13.11 0.72 -11.88
CA THR A 116 -14.29 -0.03 -12.30
C THR A 116 -15.51 0.87 -12.58
N GLN A 117 -15.47 1.63 -13.69
CA GLN A 117 -16.72 1.99 -14.40
C GLN A 117 -16.89 1.19 -15.69
N ASN A 118 -15.80 0.67 -16.27
CA ASN A 118 -15.80 -0.31 -17.34
C ASN A 118 -14.53 -1.15 -17.21
N ILE A 119 -14.68 -2.44 -16.88
CA ILE A 119 -13.57 -3.40 -16.75
C ILE A 119 -12.79 -3.53 -18.07
N ASP A 120 -13.41 -3.16 -19.19
CA ASP A 120 -12.86 -3.34 -20.54
C ASP A 120 -11.85 -2.25 -20.99
N LEU A 121 -11.64 -1.19 -20.20
CA LEU A 121 -10.77 -0.05 -20.58
C LEU A 121 -9.81 0.31 -19.43
N PRO A 122 -8.68 -0.41 -19.27
CA PRO A 122 -7.67 -0.02 -18.29
C PRO A 122 -7.09 1.37 -18.63
N GLU A 123 -6.86 2.19 -17.61
CA GLU A 123 -6.35 3.55 -17.79
C GLU A 123 -4.82 3.50 -17.88
N GLU A 124 -4.24 4.07 -18.93
CA GLU A 124 -2.79 4.30 -18.98
C GLU A 124 -2.39 5.38 -17.96
N LYS A 125 -1.40 5.06 -17.14
CA LYS A 125 -0.82 5.93 -16.13
C LYS A 125 0.66 6.12 -16.38
N PHE A 126 1.17 7.26 -15.95
CA PHE A 126 2.57 7.60 -16.06
C PHE A 126 3.09 8.09 -14.71
N LEU A 127 4.16 7.47 -14.23
CA LEU A 127 4.94 7.96 -13.10
C LEU A 127 6.14 8.73 -13.63
N GLN A 128 6.09 10.06 -13.50
CA GLN A 128 7.14 10.95 -13.97
C GLN A 128 8.36 10.96 -13.05
N PHE A 129 9.55 11.04 -13.65
CA PHE A 129 10.82 11.21 -12.96
C PHE A 129 11.43 12.59 -13.25
N PRO A 130 12.04 13.26 -12.24
CA PRO A 130 12.06 12.88 -10.83
C PRO A 130 10.64 12.93 -10.21
N PRO A 131 10.32 12.05 -9.24
CA PRO A 131 9.03 12.09 -8.57
C PRO A 131 8.75 13.46 -7.93
N THR A 132 7.49 13.89 -7.99
CA THR A 132 7.09 15.19 -7.45
C THR A 132 6.99 15.15 -5.93
N ARG A 133 6.94 16.33 -5.29
CA ARG A 133 6.69 16.43 -3.84
C ARG A 133 5.34 15.82 -3.44
N TRP A 134 4.36 15.86 -4.34
CA TRP A 134 3.05 15.27 -4.09
C TRP A 134 3.11 13.74 -4.10
N ASP A 135 3.92 13.16 -4.98
CA ASP A 135 4.18 11.72 -5.01
C ASP A 135 4.84 11.24 -3.72
N TRP A 136 5.78 12.02 -3.20
CA TRP A 136 6.41 11.73 -1.92
C TRP A 136 5.42 11.80 -0.77
N LEU A 137 4.60 12.85 -0.71
CA LEU A 137 3.62 13.03 0.36
C LEU A 137 2.60 11.89 0.36
N THR A 138 2.04 11.58 -0.81
CA THR A 138 1.05 10.50 -0.97
C THR A 138 1.64 9.14 -0.62
N ALA A 139 2.85 8.84 -1.08
CA ALA A 139 3.52 7.58 -0.76
C ALA A 139 3.77 7.42 0.75
N ASN A 140 4.19 8.48 1.44
CA ASN A 140 4.47 8.42 2.88
C ASN A 140 3.17 8.41 3.72
N LEU A 141 2.11 9.06 3.26
CA LEU A 141 0.79 8.96 3.90
C LEU A 141 0.24 7.54 3.79
N VAL A 142 0.29 6.93 2.61
CA VAL A 142 -0.13 5.54 2.38
C VAL A 142 0.71 4.57 3.20
N ARG A 143 2.04 4.75 3.26
CA ARG A 143 2.92 3.92 4.09
C ARG A 143 2.51 3.93 5.57
N LEU A 144 2.18 5.10 6.11
CA LEU A 144 1.78 5.23 7.52
C LEU A 144 0.40 4.64 7.83
N THR A 145 -0.46 4.48 6.83
CA THR A 145 -1.87 4.12 7.02
C THR A 145 -2.21 2.70 6.58
N TYR A 146 -1.50 2.15 5.58
CA TYR A 146 -1.87 0.89 4.93
C TYR A 146 -0.75 -0.14 4.85
N ASP A 147 0.53 0.26 4.82
CA ASP A 147 1.64 -0.72 4.71
C ASP A 147 3.02 -0.12 5.09
N PRO A 148 3.49 -0.29 6.35
CA PRO A 148 4.74 0.29 6.85
C PRO A 148 6.03 -0.29 6.22
#